data_AF-I4DPP8-F1
#
_entry.id   AF-I4DPP8-F1
#
_cell.length_a   1.000
_cell.length_b   1.000
_cell.length_c   1.000
_cell.angle_alpha   90.00
_cell.angle_beta   90.00
_cell.angle_gamma   90.00
#
_symmetry.space_group_name_H-M   'P 1'
#
loop_
_entity.id
_entity.type
_entity.pdbx_description
1 polymer ?
#
loop_
_entity_poly.entity_id
_entity_poly.type
_entity_poly.pdbx_seq_one_letter_code
_entity_poly.pdbx_strand_id
1 'polypeptide(L)'
;IFSQTFHTISIWLAVTLAVWRYIAIAFPQKNRTWCSKQNTTIAIVSAYVICPFLCLPIYFAMNISQNEVTPQNNSQFAEDLSLPHNRTVYVLEMSKNKELVTAIMWIYSVILKLVPSIALSILSTCLISKLTTTERRRQKLLKRSIVGPNDSEKQCLAEDPSAARRSSRTDRTTRMLLAVLGLFLSTEVPQGLLGLASALAPDFFKSCYSMFGDLMDVLALFTSSVNFVLYCSMSRQFRCTFARLARRMLSAPEEPPKSSNKHEPTTQVTGPL
;
A
#
# COMPACT_ATOMS: atom_id res chain seq x y z
N ILE A 1 -9.73 -9.89 -12.09
CA ILE A 1 -10.10 -8.47 -12.34
C ILE A 1 -10.18 -7.67 -11.05
N PHE A 2 -11.08 -7.99 -10.10
CA PHE A 2 -11.14 -7.26 -8.81
C PHE A 2 -9.79 -7.21 -8.07
N SER A 3 -9.10 -8.35 -7.99
CA SER A 3 -7.73 -8.42 -7.44
C SER A 3 -6.80 -7.41 -8.11
N GLN A 4 -6.80 -7.36 -9.45
CA GLN A 4 -6.00 -6.43 -10.23
C GLN A 4 -6.35 -4.97 -9.95
N THR A 5 -7.63 -4.63 -9.90
CA THR A 5 -8.08 -3.26 -9.60
C THR A 5 -7.66 -2.84 -8.18
N PHE A 6 -7.83 -3.70 -7.18
CA PHE A 6 -7.39 -3.39 -5.82
C PHE A 6 -5.87 -3.26 -5.72
N HIS A 7 -5.13 -4.11 -6.42
CA HIS A 7 -3.68 -4.03 -6.51
C HIS A 7 -3.23 -2.69 -7.12
N THR A 8 -3.82 -2.30 -8.25
CA THR A 8 -3.57 -1.00 -8.89
C THR A 8 -3.91 0.17 -7.97
N ILE A 9 -5.07 0.15 -7.29
CA ILE A 9 -5.43 1.19 -6.31
C ILE A 9 -4.37 1.29 -5.21
N SER A 10 -3.91 0.16 -4.68
CA SER A 10 -2.88 0.09 -3.65
C SER A 10 -1.58 0.77 -4.09
N ILE A 11 -1.13 0.50 -5.32
CA ILE A 11 0.07 1.14 -5.90
C ILE A 11 -0.11 2.66 -6.01
N TRP A 12 -1.25 3.13 -6.54
CA TRP A 12 -1.52 4.57 -6.67
C TRP A 12 -1.60 5.26 -5.31
N LEU A 13 -2.17 4.61 -4.30
CA LEU A 13 -2.14 5.10 -2.93
C LEU A 13 -0.71 5.16 -2.38
N ALA A 14 0.13 4.16 -2.65
CA ALA A 14 1.54 4.17 -2.28
C ALA A 14 2.32 5.32 -2.94
N VAL A 15 2.09 5.57 -4.24
CA VAL A 15 2.66 6.73 -4.96
C VAL A 15 2.24 8.02 -4.30
N THR A 16 0.95 8.16 -4.01
CA THR A 16 0.43 9.41 -3.43
C THR A 16 1.00 9.63 -2.01
N LEU A 17 1.09 8.57 -1.21
CA LEU A 17 1.78 8.60 0.09
C LEU A 17 3.25 9.01 -0.03
N ALA A 18 3.97 8.50 -1.04
CA ALA A 18 5.34 8.89 -1.34
C ALA A 18 5.46 10.39 -1.65
N VAL A 19 4.56 10.91 -2.49
CA VAL A 19 4.49 12.33 -2.86
C VAL A 19 4.23 13.21 -1.64
N TRP A 20 3.22 12.90 -0.83
CA TRP A 20 2.94 13.67 0.38
C TRP A 20 4.09 13.66 1.36
N ARG A 21 4.79 12.53 1.48
CA ARG A 21 5.97 12.41 2.35
C ARG A 21 7.16 13.19 1.82
N TYR A 22 7.37 13.18 0.51
CA TYR A 22 8.34 14.02 -0.14
C TYR A 22 8.06 15.51 0.11
N ILE A 23 6.81 15.96 -0.11
CA ILE A 23 6.40 17.35 0.14
C ILE A 23 6.60 17.74 1.61
N ALA A 24 6.24 16.85 2.55
CA ALA A 24 6.39 17.12 3.98
C ALA A 24 7.85 17.32 4.41
N ILE A 25 8.81 16.65 3.77
CA ILE A 25 10.25 16.74 4.08
C ILE A 25 10.92 17.86 3.28
N ALA A 26 10.60 17.99 1.99
CA ALA A 26 11.21 18.99 1.12
C ALA A 26 10.66 20.41 1.36
N PHE A 27 9.37 20.53 1.73
CA PHE A 27 8.68 21.82 1.87
C PHE A 27 7.85 21.90 3.17
N PRO A 28 8.49 21.90 4.35
CA PRO A 28 7.79 21.89 5.65
C PRO A 28 6.86 23.10 5.87
N GLN A 29 7.17 24.27 5.29
CA GLN A 29 6.34 25.47 5.40
C GLN A 29 5.05 25.39 4.55
N LYS A 30 5.10 24.77 3.36
CA LYS A 30 3.91 24.58 2.49
C LYS A 30 3.13 23.30 2.80
N ASN A 31 3.68 22.42 3.63
CA ASN A 31 3.02 21.16 4.02
C ASN A 31 1.61 21.37 4.59
N ARG A 32 1.38 22.45 5.35
CA ARG A 32 0.07 22.72 5.99
C ARG A 32 -1.04 23.05 4.98
N THR A 33 -0.71 23.67 3.86
CA THR A 33 -1.69 24.01 2.80
C THR A 33 -1.84 22.87 1.80
N TRP A 34 -0.75 22.19 1.44
CA TRP A 34 -0.77 21.16 0.39
C TRP A 34 -1.22 19.78 0.90
N CYS A 35 -0.85 19.40 2.12
CA CYS A 35 -1.32 18.18 2.79
C CYS A 35 -2.54 18.47 3.70
N SER A 36 -3.50 19.26 3.19
CA SER A 36 -4.78 19.44 3.88
C SER A 36 -5.58 18.13 3.84
N LYS A 37 -6.41 17.89 4.87
CA LYS A 37 -7.31 16.73 4.91
C LYS A 37 -8.18 16.63 3.66
N GLN A 38 -8.66 17.76 3.15
CA GLN A 38 -9.47 17.82 1.93
C GLN A 38 -8.70 17.29 0.72
N ASN A 39 -7.48 17.75 0.49
CA ASN A 39 -6.64 17.30 -0.62
C ASN A 39 -6.31 15.81 -0.53
N THR A 40 -6.03 15.33 0.69
CA THR A 40 -5.79 13.90 0.92
C THR A 40 -7.03 13.07 0.62
N THR A 41 -8.21 13.50 1.08
CA THR A 41 -9.48 12.81 0.77
C THR A 41 -9.78 12.82 -0.72
N ILE A 42 -9.63 13.96 -1.40
CA ILE A 42 -9.87 14.08 -2.85
C ILE A 42 -8.94 13.13 -3.61
N ALA A 43 -7.65 13.09 -3.28
CA ALA A 43 -6.69 12.23 -3.95
C ALA A 43 -6.99 10.74 -3.72
N ILE A 44 -7.38 10.34 -2.50
CA ILE A 44 -7.82 8.97 -2.21
C ILE A 44 -9.06 8.63 -3.05
N VAL A 45 -10.09 9.46 -3.01
CA VAL A 45 -11.33 9.25 -3.78
C VAL A 45 -11.02 9.17 -5.27
N SER A 46 -10.15 10.05 -5.79
CA SER A 46 -9.75 10.01 -7.19
C SER A 46 -9.03 8.72 -7.56
N ALA A 47 -8.19 8.16 -6.67
CA ALA A 47 -7.54 6.87 -6.93
C ALA A 47 -8.58 5.73 -7.02
N TYR A 48 -9.56 5.71 -6.13
CA TYR A 48 -10.64 4.73 -6.15
C TYR A 48 -11.60 4.87 -7.34
N VAL A 49 -11.69 6.04 -7.96
CA VAL A 49 -12.50 6.26 -9.16
C VAL A 49 -11.70 5.96 -10.43
N ILE A 50 -10.51 6.56 -10.57
CA ILE A 50 -9.69 6.50 -11.79
C ILE A 50 -9.17 5.08 -12.04
N CYS A 51 -8.76 4.34 -11.00
CA CYS A 51 -8.17 3.00 -11.18
C CYS A 51 -9.16 1.99 -11.80
N PRO A 52 -10.41 1.86 -11.33
CA PRO A 52 -11.43 1.06 -12.02
C PRO A 52 -11.66 1.48 -13.47
N PHE A 53 -11.71 2.79 -13.76
CA PHE A 53 -11.85 3.28 -15.13
C PHE A 53 -10.69 2.87 -16.03
N LEU A 54 -9.46 2.90 -15.53
CA LEU A 54 -8.28 2.42 -16.27
C LEU A 54 -8.29 0.89 -16.45
N CYS A 55 -8.95 0.14 -15.57
CA CYS A 55 -9.09 -1.31 -15.70
C CYS A 55 -10.29 -1.74 -16.58
N LEU A 56 -11.29 -0.88 -16.81
CA LEU A 56 -12.49 -1.19 -17.61
C LEU A 56 -12.20 -1.64 -19.06
N PRO A 57 -11.24 -1.05 -19.80
CA PRO A 57 -10.94 -1.51 -21.16
C PRO A 57 -10.55 -2.99 -21.23
N ILE A 58 -9.90 -3.52 -20.19
CA ILE A 58 -9.53 -4.94 -20.11
C ILE A 58 -10.77 -5.82 -19.94
N TYR A 59 -11.77 -5.34 -19.20
CA TYR A 59 -13.03 -6.06 -19.03
C TYR A 59 -13.72 -6.27 -20.38
N PHE A 60 -13.83 -5.21 -21.19
CA PHE A 60 -14.45 -5.32 -22.51
C PHE A 60 -13.63 -6.13 -23.53
N ALA A 61 -12.33 -6.32 -23.28
CA ALA A 61 -11.45 -7.10 -24.15
C ALA A 61 -11.53 -8.62 -23.90
N MET A 62 -12.02 -9.04 -22.74
CA MET A 62 -12.12 -10.45 -22.36
C MET A 62 -13.46 -11.02 -22.81
N ASN A 63 -13.41 -12.07 -23.64
CA ASN A 63 -14.58 -12.83 -24.06
C ASN A 63 -14.56 -14.22 -23.42
N ILE A 64 -15.75 -14.74 -23.16
CA ILE A 64 -15.93 -16.11 -22.69
C ILE A 64 -16.10 -16.98 -23.94
N SER A 65 -15.09 -17.77 -24.25
CA SER A 65 -15.14 -18.76 -25.33
C SER A 65 -15.49 -20.13 -24.75
N GLN A 66 -16.39 -20.84 -25.42
CA GLN A 66 -16.70 -22.24 -25.13
C GLN A 66 -15.69 -23.12 -25.87
N ASN A 67 -14.88 -23.86 -25.13
CA ASN A 67 -14.01 -24.89 -25.68
C ASN A 67 -14.54 -26.27 -25.28
N GLU A 68 -14.86 -27.10 -26.27
CA GLU A 68 -15.26 -28.48 -26.06
C GLU A 68 -14.02 -29.33 -25.79
N VAL A 69 -14.00 -29.99 -24.63
CA VAL A 69 -12.90 -30.87 -24.25
C VAL A 69 -13.06 -32.20 -24.96
N THR A 70 -12.28 -32.39 -26.04
CA THR A 70 -12.16 -33.65 -26.78
C THR A 70 -11.03 -34.51 -26.19
N PRO A 71 -11.02 -35.84 -26.41
CA PRO A 71 -10.01 -36.76 -25.85
C PRO A 71 -8.55 -36.41 -26.20
N GLN A 72 -8.32 -35.64 -27.27
CA GLN A 72 -7.01 -35.18 -27.70
C GLN A 72 -6.50 -33.93 -26.94
N ASN A 73 -7.40 -33.15 -26.32
CA ASN A 73 -7.09 -31.89 -25.64
C ASN A 73 -7.22 -31.98 -24.11
N ASN A 74 -7.52 -33.18 -23.59
CA ASN A 74 -7.73 -33.45 -22.16
C ASN A 74 -6.51 -33.09 -21.30
N SER A 75 -5.29 -33.17 -21.83
CA SER A 75 -4.05 -32.90 -21.11
C SER A 75 -3.81 -31.42 -20.77
N GLN A 76 -4.57 -30.47 -21.34
CA GLN A 76 -4.47 -29.04 -21.02
C GLN A 76 -5.39 -28.61 -19.86
N PHE A 77 -6.34 -29.46 -19.46
CA PHE A 77 -7.30 -29.16 -18.38
C PHE A 77 -7.06 -30.13 -17.23
N ALA A 78 -6.94 -29.59 -16.01
CA ALA A 78 -6.58 -30.31 -14.78
C ALA A 78 -7.07 -31.77 -14.77
N GLU A 79 -6.10 -32.68 -14.68
CA GLU A 79 -6.19 -34.14 -14.88
C GLU A 79 -6.91 -34.86 -13.72
N ASP A 80 -7.67 -34.14 -12.90
CA ASP A 80 -8.18 -34.64 -11.64
C ASP A 80 -9.71 -34.68 -11.64
N LEU A 81 -10.22 -35.82 -11.17
CA LEU A 81 -11.60 -36.27 -11.10
C LEU A 81 -12.21 -36.88 -12.37
N SER A 82 -12.67 -38.11 -12.19
CA SER A 82 -13.51 -38.95 -13.06
C SER A 82 -14.79 -38.24 -13.52
N LEU A 83 -14.63 -37.30 -14.45
CA LEU A 83 -15.70 -36.51 -15.04
C LEU A 83 -16.07 -37.05 -16.43
N PRO A 84 -17.33 -36.89 -16.88
CA PRO A 84 -17.82 -37.45 -18.14
C PRO A 84 -17.07 -36.91 -19.38
N HIS A 85 -16.86 -37.79 -20.37
CA HIS A 85 -15.95 -37.63 -21.53
C HIS A 85 -16.40 -36.64 -22.63
N ASN A 86 -17.24 -35.66 -22.30
CA ASN A 86 -17.58 -34.56 -23.20
C ASN A 86 -18.07 -33.40 -22.33
N ARG A 87 -17.21 -32.41 -22.10
CA ARG A 87 -17.56 -31.22 -21.32
C ARG A 87 -17.20 -29.95 -22.08
N THR A 88 -18.11 -28.98 -22.04
CA THR A 88 -17.83 -27.60 -22.43
C THR A 88 -17.11 -26.92 -21.28
N VAL A 89 -15.86 -26.50 -21.49
CA VAL A 89 -15.13 -25.66 -20.53
C VAL A 89 -15.17 -24.22 -21.03
N TYR A 90 -15.49 -23.32 -20.10
CA TYR A 90 -15.49 -21.88 -20.36
C TYR A 90 -14.09 -21.35 -20.10
N VAL A 91 -13.41 -20.93 -21.16
CA VAL A 91 -12.08 -20.32 -21.08
C VAL A 91 -12.23 -18.82 -21.35
N LEU A 92 -11.55 -18.01 -20.56
CA LEU A 92 -11.40 -16.59 -20.85
C LEU A 92 -10.39 -16.43 -21.99
N GLU A 93 -10.88 -16.05 -23.16
CA GLU A 93 -10.05 -15.73 -24.31
C GLU A 93 -10.07 -14.22 -24.57
N MET A 94 -8.91 -13.67 -24.91
CA MET A 94 -8.83 -12.30 -25.37
C MET A 94 -9.51 -12.16 -26.73
N SER A 95 -10.10 -11.00 -27.00
CA SER A 95 -10.79 -10.70 -28.27
C SER A 95 -9.99 -11.13 -29.51
N LYS A 96 -10.69 -11.60 -30.55
CA LYS A 96 -10.09 -12.08 -31.81
C LYS A 96 -9.27 -11.01 -32.55
N ASN A 97 -9.51 -9.73 -32.25
CA ASN A 97 -8.80 -8.60 -32.82
C ASN A 97 -7.40 -8.45 -32.19
N LYS A 98 -6.38 -9.01 -32.84
CA LYS A 98 -4.98 -8.99 -32.38
C LYS A 98 -4.44 -7.58 -32.09
N GLU A 99 -4.84 -6.58 -32.88
CA GLU A 99 -4.40 -5.20 -32.68
C GLU A 99 -5.00 -4.57 -31.41
N LEU A 100 -6.30 -4.81 -31.16
CA LEU A 100 -6.97 -4.33 -29.95
C LEU A 100 -6.38 -4.98 -28.69
N VAL A 101 -6.15 -6.29 -28.73
CA VAL A 101 -5.53 -7.02 -27.60
C VAL A 101 -4.11 -6.53 -27.35
N THR A 102 -3.32 -6.34 -28.40
CA THR A 102 -1.96 -5.79 -28.29
C THR A 102 -1.98 -4.39 -27.69
N ALA A 103 -2.83 -3.49 -28.20
CA ALA A 103 -2.93 -2.12 -27.68
C ALA A 103 -3.35 -2.09 -26.20
N ILE A 104 -4.30 -2.93 -25.80
CA ILE A 104 -4.77 -3.02 -24.41
C ILE A 104 -3.68 -3.59 -23.50
N MET A 105 -2.93 -4.60 -23.94
CA MET A 105 -1.77 -5.11 -23.21
C MET A 105 -0.68 -4.05 -23.04
N TRP A 106 -0.39 -3.27 -24.08
CA TRP A 106 0.58 -2.17 -24.02
C TRP A 106 0.14 -1.09 -23.03
N ILE A 107 -1.10 -0.64 -23.12
CA ILE A 107 -1.69 0.34 -22.19
C ILE A 107 -1.58 -0.17 -20.74
N TYR A 108 -1.91 -1.44 -20.51
CA TYR A 108 -1.85 -2.04 -19.19
C TYR A 108 -0.42 -2.16 -18.65
N SER A 109 0.50 -2.76 -19.43
CA SER A 109 1.89 -2.94 -19.00
C SER A 109 2.59 -1.60 -18.77
N VAL A 110 2.34 -0.60 -19.61
CA VAL A 110 2.99 0.71 -19.50
C VAL A 110 2.33 1.58 -18.44
N ILE A 111 1.02 1.83 -18.54
CA ILE A 111 0.35 2.83 -17.69
C ILE A 111 0.09 2.30 -16.29
N LEU A 112 -0.27 1.01 -16.14
CA LEU A 112 -0.68 0.46 -14.85
C LEU A 112 0.46 -0.19 -14.06
N LYS A 113 1.57 -0.59 -14.71
CA LYS A 113 2.75 -1.17 -14.03
C LYS A 113 4.02 -0.33 -14.17
N LEU A 114 4.40 0.06 -15.40
CA LEU A 114 5.68 0.74 -15.62
C LEU A 114 5.70 2.18 -15.09
N VAL A 115 4.66 2.98 -15.36
CA VAL A 115 4.59 4.38 -14.90
C VAL A 115 4.63 4.48 -13.36
N PRO A 116 3.81 3.73 -12.61
CA PRO A 116 3.84 3.79 -11.14
C PRO A 116 5.15 3.29 -10.55
N SER A 117 5.77 2.24 -11.13
CA SER A 117 7.05 1.71 -10.64
C SER A 117 8.20 2.69 -10.85
N ILE A 118 8.27 3.35 -12.01
CA ILE A 118 9.24 4.43 -12.26
C ILE A 118 8.99 5.60 -11.29
N ALA A 119 7.74 6.03 -11.14
CA ALA A 119 7.39 7.11 -10.22
C ALA A 119 7.80 6.77 -8.78
N LEU A 120 7.48 5.57 -8.28
CA LEU A 120 7.89 5.11 -6.95
C LEU A 120 9.41 5.07 -6.79
N SER A 121 10.14 4.66 -7.82
CA SER A 121 11.60 4.54 -7.79
C SER A 121 12.25 5.93 -7.68
N ILE A 122 11.80 6.86 -8.53
CA ILE A 122 12.25 8.26 -8.49
C ILE A 122 11.90 8.91 -7.15
N LEU A 123 10.66 8.76 -6.70
CA LEU A 123 10.19 9.36 -5.44
C LEU A 123 10.95 8.79 -4.23
N SER A 124 11.17 7.48 -4.17
CA SER A 124 11.92 6.82 -3.11
C SER A 124 13.38 7.28 -3.08
N THR A 125 14.03 7.34 -4.25
CA THR A 125 15.41 7.82 -4.38
C THR A 125 15.54 9.29 -3.98
N CYS A 126 14.60 10.13 -4.41
CA CYS A 126 14.55 11.53 -4.03
C CYS A 126 14.32 11.70 -2.52
N LEU A 127 13.40 10.92 -1.94
CA LEU A 127 13.09 10.95 -0.51
C LEU A 127 14.30 10.55 0.34
N ILE A 128 15.00 9.47 -0.02
CA ILE A 128 16.24 9.04 0.64
C ILE A 128 17.32 10.12 0.50
N SER A 129 17.49 10.70 -0.68
CA SER A 129 18.48 11.75 -0.94
C SER A 129 18.22 13.01 -0.11
N LYS A 130 16.95 13.44 0.01
CA LYS A 130 16.57 14.59 0.83
C LYS A 130 16.70 14.32 2.33
N LEU A 131 16.32 13.12 2.79
CA LEU A 131 16.46 12.73 4.19
C LEU A 131 17.94 12.66 4.60
N THR A 132 18.78 11.99 3.81
CA THR A 132 20.22 11.90 4.08
C THR A 132 20.93 13.25 4.00
N THR A 133 20.53 14.14 3.09
CA THR A 133 21.05 15.51 3.03
C THR A 133 20.69 16.30 4.29
N THR A 134 19.47 16.16 4.79
CA THR A 134 19.00 16.82 6.01
C THR A 134 19.76 16.31 7.24
N GLU A 135 19.92 15.00 7.36
CA GLU A 135 20.71 14.35 8.42
C GLU A 135 22.18 14.82 8.40
N ARG A 136 22.82 14.85 7.21
CA ARG A 136 24.21 15.35 7.06
C ARG A 136 24.35 16.81 7.50
N ARG A 137 23.39 17.68 7.16
CA ARG A 137 23.38 19.08 7.61
C ARG A 137 23.28 19.16 9.13
N ARG A 138 22.39 18.37 9.74
CA ARG A 138 22.21 18.32 11.19
C ARG A 138 23.47 17.86 11.91
N GLN A 139 24.13 16.81 11.42
CA GLN A 139 25.39 16.31 12.00
C GLN A 139 26.53 17.33 11.93
N LYS A 140 26.64 18.12 10.85
CA LYS A 140 27.64 19.20 10.73
C LYS A 140 27.43 20.29 11.78
N LEU A 141 26.17 20.67 12.06
CA LEU A 141 25.84 21.65 13.09
C LEU A 141 26.16 21.12 14.50
N LEU A 142 25.84 19.85 14.79
CA LEU A 142 26.16 19.23 16.08
C LEU A 142 27.68 19.12 16.32
N LYS A 143 28.44 18.68 15.32
CA LYS A 143 29.91 18.59 15.41
C LYS A 143 30.56 19.97 15.59
N ARG A 144 30.05 21.02 14.94
CA ARG A 144 30.51 22.41 15.13
C ARG A 144 30.23 22.93 16.54
N SER A 145 29.15 22.48 17.20
CA SER A 145 28.86 22.85 18.59
C SER A 145 29.74 22.14 19.64
N ILE A 146 30.29 20.97 19.30
CA ILE A 146 31.12 20.16 20.21
C ILE A 146 32.60 20.58 20.15
N VAL A 147 33.08 21.13 19.03
CA VAL A 147 34.49 21.46 18.79
C VAL A 147 34.81 22.96 18.94
N GLY A 148 33.82 23.83 19.19
CA GLY A 148 34.07 25.26 19.43
C GLY A 148 34.68 25.53 20.81
N PRO A 149 35.86 26.16 20.93
CA PRO A 149 36.37 26.62 22.22
C PRO A 149 35.53 27.81 22.68
N ASN A 150 35.20 27.82 23.98
CA ASN A 150 34.62 28.91 24.79
C ASN A 150 34.02 30.10 24.04
N ASP A 151 32.70 30.29 24.16
CA ASP A 151 32.16 31.61 24.52
C ASP A 151 30.72 31.49 25.05
N SER A 152 30.44 32.31 26.06
CA SER A 152 29.30 32.27 26.97
C SER A 152 27.96 32.76 26.38
N GLU A 153 27.73 32.63 25.08
CA GLU A 153 26.45 32.95 24.41
C GLU A 153 25.61 31.70 24.10
N LYS A 154 25.60 30.76 25.04
CA LYS A 154 24.73 29.57 25.02
C LYS A 154 23.28 29.94 25.33
N GLN A 155 22.51 30.56 24.42
CA GLN A 155 21.03 30.44 24.56
C GLN A 155 20.11 30.70 23.38
N CYS A 156 20.57 31.05 22.17
CA CYS A 156 19.63 31.37 21.08
C CYS A 156 19.41 30.26 20.03
N LEU A 157 20.18 29.17 20.08
CA LEU A 157 20.11 28.04 19.13
C LEU A 157 19.94 26.68 19.82
N ALA A 158 19.34 26.65 21.01
CA ALA A 158 18.74 25.41 21.48
C ALA A 158 17.59 25.09 20.53
N GLU A 159 17.74 24.09 19.65
CA GLU A 159 16.60 23.52 18.93
C GLU A 159 15.51 23.30 19.96
N ASP A 160 14.36 23.99 19.81
CA ASP A 160 13.23 23.84 20.72
C ASP A 160 13.00 22.34 20.92
N PRO A 161 13.00 21.83 22.17
CA PRO A 161 12.84 20.39 22.42
C PRO A 161 11.56 19.83 21.77
N SER A 162 10.57 20.69 21.51
CA SER A 162 9.38 20.35 20.73
C SER A 162 9.69 20.13 19.23
N ALA A 163 10.55 20.96 18.62
CA ALA A 163 10.99 20.84 17.23
C ALA A 163 11.90 19.62 17.00
N ALA A 164 12.84 19.36 17.91
CA ALA A 164 13.71 18.18 17.85
C ALA A 164 12.91 16.86 18.02
N ARG A 165 11.88 16.85 18.88
CA ARG A 165 10.94 15.71 18.98
C ARG A 165 10.09 15.54 17.72
N ARG A 166 9.68 16.64 17.07
CA ARG A 166 8.90 16.62 15.83
C ARG A 166 9.71 16.10 14.64
N SER A 167 10.99 16.47 14.52
CA SER A 167 11.88 15.93 13.47
C SER A 167 12.08 14.42 13.66
N SER A 168 12.46 13.97 14.86
CA SER A 168 12.65 12.54 15.15
C SER A 168 11.40 11.68 14.89
N ARG A 169 10.20 12.21 15.21
CA ARG A 169 8.94 11.52 14.90
C ARG A 169 8.71 11.41 13.39
N THR A 170 9.05 12.46 12.65
CA THR A 170 8.96 12.50 11.19
C THR A 170 9.93 11.50 10.57
N ASP A 171 11.18 11.43 11.04
CA ASP A 171 12.20 10.51 10.56
C ASP A 171 11.80 9.05 10.75
N ARG A 172 11.23 8.70 11.91
CA ARG A 172 10.72 7.34 12.17
C ARG A 172 9.59 6.96 11.21
N THR A 173 8.64 7.87 10.98
CA THR A 173 7.53 7.62 10.06
C THR A 173 7.99 7.56 8.60
N THR A 174 8.97 8.37 8.21
CA THR A 174 9.58 8.31 6.87
C THR A 174 10.34 7.01 6.66
N ARG A 175 11.11 6.55 7.64
CA ARG A 175 11.83 5.26 7.54
C ARG A 175 10.88 4.07 7.43
N MET A 176 9.78 4.10 8.19
CA MET A 176 8.70 3.12 8.02
C MET A 176 8.13 3.18 6.60
N LEU A 177 7.81 4.37 6.10
CA LEU A 177 7.25 4.53 4.77
C LEU A 177 8.22 4.04 3.69
N LEU A 178 9.50 4.42 3.77
CA LEU A 178 10.55 3.97 2.86
C LEU A 178 10.68 2.45 2.82
N ALA A 179 10.51 1.76 3.95
CA ALA A 179 10.51 0.29 3.98
C ALA A 179 9.33 -0.29 3.18
N VAL A 180 8.13 0.28 3.33
CA VAL A 180 6.94 -0.14 2.57
C VAL A 180 7.11 0.16 1.08
N LEU A 181 7.57 1.36 0.70
CA LEU A 181 7.83 1.69 -0.71
C LEU A 181 8.93 0.81 -1.32
N GLY A 182 9.99 0.52 -0.55
CA GLY A 182 11.06 -0.36 -0.99
C GLY A 182 10.58 -1.78 -1.25
N LEU A 183 9.68 -2.31 -0.41
CA LEU A 183 9.04 -3.60 -0.64
C LEU A 183 8.19 -3.60 -1.91
N PHE A 184 7.34 -2.58 -2.11
CA PHE A 184 6.58 -2.43 -3.35
C PHE A 184 7.53 -2.37 -4.55
N LEU A 185 8.61 -1.58 -4.50
CA LEU A 185 9.57 -1.52 -5.60
C LEU A 185 10.23 -2.86 -5.90
N SER A 186 10.62 -3.61 -4.87
CA SER A 186 11.31 -4.90 -5.05
C SER A 186 10.45 -5.95 -5.76
N THR A 187 9.13 -5.85 -5.67
CA THR A 187 8.17 -6.80 -6.22
C THR A 187 7.55 -6.28 -7.53
N GLU A 188 7.28 -4.98 -7.62
CA GLU A 188 6.65 -4.33 -8.77
C GLU A 188 7.62 -4.09 -9.93
N VAL A 189 8.90 -3.78 -9.68
CA VAL A 189 9.87 -3.53 -10.75
C VAL A 189 10.08 -4.78 -11.61
N PRO A 190 10.32 -5.98 -11.04
CA PRO A 190 10.36 -7.22 -11.82
C PRO A 190 9.07 -7.45 -12.60
N GLN A 191 7.91 -7.22 -11.99
CA GLN A 191 6.61 -7.39 -12.65
C GLN A 191 6.41 -6.40 -13.81
N GLY A 192 6.79 -5.12 -13.65
CA GLY A 192 6.69 -4.12 -14.69
C GLY A 192 7.64 -4.40 -15.86
N LEU A 193 8.88 -4.80 -15.56
CA LEU A 193 9.87 -5.12 -16.58
C LEU A 193 9.49 -6.37 -17.39
N LEU A 194 9.00 -7.42 -16.72
CA LEU A 194 8.50 -8.62 -17.38
C LEU A 194 7.27 -8.32 -18.25
N GLY A 195 6.35 -7.48 -17.76
CA GLY A 195 5.19 -7.04 -18.54
C GLY A 195 5.54 -6.20 -19.78
N LEU A 196 6.64 -5.44 -19.72
CA LEU A 196 7.17 -4.72 -20.87
C LEU A 196 7.88 -5.66 -21.86
N ALA A 197 8.70 -6.59 -21.36
CA ALA A 197 9.36 -7.60 -22.19
C ALA A 197 8.34 -8.46 -22.94
N SER A 198 7.24 -8.84 -22.28
CA SER A 198 6.15 -9.58 -22.90
C SER A 198 5.41 -8.79 -23.98
N ALA A 199 5.39 -7.46 -23.90
CA ALA A 199 4.76 -6.58 -24.90
C ALA A 199 5.68 -6.31 -26.11
N LEU A 200 7.01 -6.34 -25.91
CA LEU A 200 8.02 -6.12 -26.96
C LEU A 200 8.35 -7.39 -27.76
N ALA A 201 8.36 -8.56 -27.11
CA ALA A 201 8.78 -9.82 -27.71
C ALA A 201 7.68 -10.90 -27.62
N PRO A 202 6.82 -11.04 -28.64
CA PRO A 202 5.73 -12.03 -28.63
C PRO A 202 6.23 -13.49 -28.63
N ASP A 203 7.46 -13.76 -29.09
CA ASP A 203 8.05 -15.11 -29.04
C ASP A 203 8.54 -15.47 -27.62
N PHE A 204 9.00 -14.49 -26.86
CA PHE A 204 9.35 -14.66 -25.44
C PHE A 204 8.09 -14.95 -24.59
N PHE A 205 6.93 -14.46 -25.06
CA PHE A 205 5.63 -14.72 -24.44
C PHE A 205 5.29 -16.21 -24.44
N LYS A 206 5.46 -16.92 -25.58
CA LYS A 206 5.03 -18.32 -25.69
C LYS A 206 5.80 -19.28 -24.79
N SER A 207 7.12 -19.09 -24.65
CA SER A 207 7.97 -20.03 -23.90
C SER A 207 8.04 -19.72 -22.41
N CYS A 208 7.91 -18.45 -22.01
CA CYS A 208 8.16 -18.06 -20.62
C CYS A 208 6.95 -17.44 -19.91
N TYR A 209 5.97 -16.88 -20.63
CA TYR A 209 4.87 -16.15 -19.98
C TYR A 209 3.99 -17.05 -19.12
N SER A 210 3.80 -18.32 -19.50
CA SER A 210 2.99 -19.26 -18.70
C SER A 210 3.55 -19.42 -17.28
N MET A 211 4.88 -19.52 -17.13
CA MET A 211 5.53 -19.62 -15.82
C MET A 211 5.62 -18.26 -15.11
N PHE A 212 5.77 -17.18 -15.88
CA PHE A 212 5.84 -15.82 -15.32
C PHE A 212 4.49 -15.32 -14.82
N GLY A 213 3.36 -15.74 -15.41
CA GLY A 213 2.01 -15.40 -14.95
C GLY A 213 1.77 -15.85 -13.51
N ASP A 214 2.03 -17.13 -13.23
CA ASP A 214 1.88 -17.69 -11.88
C ASP A 214 2.83 -17.01 -10.88
N LEU A 215 4.08 -16.76 -11.29
CA LEU A 215 5.05 -16.04 -10.45
C LEU A 215 4.60 -14.60 -10.15
N MET A 216 4.00 -13.91 -11.12
CA MET A 216 3.47 -12.56 -10.94
C MET A 216 2.33 -12.53 -9.92
N ASP A 217 1.43 -13.50 -9.97
CA ASP A 217 0.31 -13.59 -9.03
C ASP A 217 0.80 -13.92 -7.62
N VAL A 218 1.77 -14.83 -7.48
CA VAL A 218 2.42 -15.12 -6.18
C VAL A 218 3.12 -13.87 -5.63
N LEU A 219 3.84 -13.11 -6.47
CA LEU A 219 4.48 -11.85 -6.05
C LEU A 219 3.46 -10.80 -5.60
N ALA A 220 2.31 -10.69 -6.28
CA ALA A 220 1.24 -9.77 -5.89
C ALA A 220 0.62 -10.15 -4.53
N LEU A 221 0.39 -11.45 -4.29
CA LEU A 221 -0.09 -11.97 -3.00
C LEU A 221 0.93 -11.78 -1.88
N PHE A 222 2.22 -12.01 -2.18
CA PHE A 222 3.31 -11.79 -1.25
C PHE A 222 3.40 -10.33 -0.81
N THR A 223 3.34 -9.39 -1.76
CA THR A 223 3.38 -7.95 -1.50
C THR A 223 2.23 -7.53 -0.59
N SER A 224 1.02 -8.05 -0.84
CA SER A 224 -0.16 -7.79 -0.02
C SER A 224 0.00 -8.31 1.43
N SER A 225 0.56 -9.51 1.58
CA SER A 225 0.75 -10.15 2.89
C SER A 225 1.84 -9.46 3.72
N VAL A 226 2.98 -9.15 3.10
CA VAL A 226 4.11 -8.52 3.80
C VAL A 226 3.81 -7.07 4.15
N ASN A 227 3.04 -6.34 3.34
CA ASN A 227 2.58 -4.99 3.68
C ASN A 227 1.83 -4.98 5.02
N PHE A 228 0.91 -5.92 5.25
CA PHE A 228 0.22 -6.06 6.53
C PHE A 228 1.20 -6.29 7.69
N VAL A 229 2.14 -7.21 7.54
CA VAL A 229 3.16 -7.51 8.57
C VAL A 229 4.04 -6.28 8.85
N LEU A 230 4.42 -5.52 7.82
CA LEU A 230 5.20 -4.29 7.97
C LEU A 230 4.40 -3.20 8.69
N TYR A 231 3.11 -3.01 8.37
CA TYR A 231 2.26 -2.10 9.12
C TYR A 231 2.14 -2.53 10.59
N CYS A 232 1.98 -3.83 10.85
CA CYS A 232 1.96 -4.39 12.20
C CYS A 232 3.28 -4.20 12.95
N SER A 233 4.44 -4.37 12.32
CA SER A 233 5.74 -4.28 13.01
C SER A 233 6.20 -2.83 13.18
N MET A 234 6.14 -2.03 12.12
CA MET A 234 6.75 -0.70 12.05
C MET A 234 5.80 0.44 12.47
N SER A 235 4.48 0.28 12.28
CA SER A 235 3.52 1.34 12.65
C SER A 235 3.09 1.24 14.10
N ARG A 236 3.67 2.09 14.95
CA ARG A 236 3.26 2.18 16.37
C ARG A 236 1.77 2.52 16.54
N GLN A 237 1.21 3.34 15.64
CA GLN A 237 -0.21 3.71 15.67
C GLN A 237 -1.13 2.52 15.32
N PHE A 238 -0.71 1.72 14.34
CA PHE A 238 -1.43 0.50 13.96
C PHE A 238 -1.39 -0.51 15.11
N ARG A 239 -0.21 -0.78 15.69
CA ARG A 239 -0.06 -1.67 16.86
C ARG A 239 -0.92 -1.29 18.03
N CYS A 240 -0.91 -0.01 18.44
CA CYS A 240 -1.73 0.45 19.57
C CYS A 240 -3.23 0.27 19.30
N THR A 241 -3.66 0.46 18.05
CA THR A 241 -5.08 0.33 17.66
C THR A 241 -5.48 -1.13 17.55
N PHE A 242 -4.65 -1.97 16.91
CA PHE A 242 -4.84 -3.41 16.82
C PHE A 242 -4.87 -4.05 18.21
N ALA A 243 -3.91 -3.74 19.08
CA ALA A 243 -3.90 -4.28 20.45
C ALA A 243 -5.11 -3.81 21.27
N ARG A 244 -5.61 -2.59 21.03
CA ARG A 244 -6.84 -2.09 21.67
C ARG A 244 -8.08 -2.79 21.12
N LEU A 245 -8.15 -3.05 19.83
CA LEU A 245 -9.25 -3.79 19.20
C LEU A 245 -9.23 -5.26 19.65
N ALA A 246 -8.08 -5.91 19.59
CA ALA A 246 -7.88 -7.28 20.06
C ALA A 246 -8.27 -7.42 21.54
N ARG A 247 -7.83 -6.50 22.42
CA ARG A 247 -8.29 -6.50 23.82
C ARG A 247 -9.80 -6.33 23.95
N ARG A 248 -10.44 -5.43 23.18
CA ARG A 248 -11.91 -5.30 23.23
C ARG A 248 -12.65 -6.54 22.74
N MET A 249 -12.14 -7.19 21.69
CA MET A 249 -12.73 -8.43 21.16
C MET A 249 -12.50 -9.63 22.10
N LEU A 250 -11.38 -9.64 22.84
CA LEU A 250 -11.07 -10.66 23.84
C LEU A 250 -11.70 -10.38 25.21
N SER A 251 -12.12 -9.15 25.51
CA SER A 251 -12.66 -8.72 26.81
C SER A 251 -14.18 -8.48 26.83
N ALA A 252 -14.96 -8.99 25.88
CA ALA A 252 -16.42 -9.01 25.98
C ALA A 252 -16.97 -10.40 25.63
N PRO A 253 -17.86 -11.04 26.42
CA PRO A 253 -18.55 -10.55 27.63
C PRO A 253 -18.23 -11.34 28.92
N GLU A 254 -17.93 -10.63 30.01
CA GLU A 254 -18.24 -11.10 31.38
C GLU A 254 -19.44 -10.26 31.86
N GLU A 255 -20.47 -10.93 32.40
CA GLU A 255 -21.79 -10.38 32.75
C GLU A 255 -21.73 -9.12 33.65
N PRO A 256 -22.73 -8.23 33.58
CA PRO A 256 -22.82 -7.09 34.49
C PRO A 256 -23.04 -7.54 35.95
N PRO A 257 -22.46 -6.84 36.94
CA PRO A 257 -22.54 -7.24 38.34
C PRO A 257 -23.97 -7.14 38.87
N LYS A 258 -24.45 -8.22 39.50
CA LYS A 258 -25.71 -8.25 40.25
C LYS A 258 -25.73 -7.12 41.27
N SER A 259 -26.73 -6.25 41.13
CA SER A 259 -27.18 -5.27 42.12
C SER A 259 -27.16 -5.86 43.53
N SER A 260 -26.29 -5.33 44.39
CA SER A 260 -26.37 -5.56 45.83
C SER A 260 -27.39 -4.58 46.39
N ASN A 261 -28.60 -5.09 46.67
CA ASN A 261 -29.60 -4.41 47.48
C ASN A 261 -29.00 -4.14 48.87
N LYS A 262 -28.60 -2.89 49.12
CA LYS A 262 -28.39 -2.38 50.48
C LYS A 262 -29.54 -1.44 50.78
N HIS A 263 -30.53 -1.95 51.53
CA HIS A 263 -31.50 -1.11 52.22
C HIS A 263 -30.74 -0.22 53.21
N GLU A 264 -30.93 1.09 53.09
CA GLU A 264 -30.57 2.06 54.11
C GLU A 264 -31.87 2.57 54.76
N PRO A 265 -31.94 2.70 56.10
CA PRO A 265 -33.16 3.03 56.81
C PRO A 265 -33.41 4.55 56.84
N THR A 266 -34.60 4.95 56.39
CA THR A 266 -35.10 6.33 56.44
C THR A 266 -35.22 6.80 57.89
N THR A 267 -34.47 7.83 58.28
CA THR A 267 -34.65 8.51 59.57
C THR A 267 -34.81 10.02 59.37
N GLN A 268 -35.94 10.54 59.84
CA GLN A 268 -36.33 11.94 60.14
C GLN A 268 -36.56 12.86 58.92
N VAL A 269 -37.61 13.69 58.87
CA VAL A 269 -37.78 14.89 59.73
C VAL A 269 -39.25 15.18 60.09
N THR A 270 -39.39 15.47 61.38
CA THR A 270 -40.47 16.05 62.18
C THR A 270 -40.96 17.40 61.65
N GLY A 271 -42.26 17.65 61.70
CA GLY A 271 -42.82 19.00 61.71
C GLY A 271 -43.96 19.08 62.73
N PRO A 272 -43.89 20.01 63.71
CA PRO A 272 -45.07 20.44 64.43
C PRO A 272 -45.38 21.92 64.15
N LEU A 273 -46.68 22.19 64.08
CA LEU A 273 -47.31 23.49 64.28
C LEU A 273 -47.44 23.75 65.79
#